data_AF-A1WKW3-F1
#
_entry.id   AF-A1WKW3-F1
#
_cell.length_a   1.000
_cell.length_b   1.000
_cell.length_c   1.000
_cell.angle_alpha   90.00
_cell.angle_beta   90.00
_cell.angle_gamma   90.00
#
_symmetry.space_group_name_H-M   'P 1'
#
loop_
_entity.id
_entity.type
_entity.pdbx_description
1 polymer ?
#
loop_
_entity_poly.entity_id
_entity_poly.type
_entity_poly.pdbx_seq_one_letter_code
_entity_poly.pdbx_strand_id
1 'polypeptide(L)' 'MRLVHGGQSIAAAARTLGVVEQTLFNWVKADRLGKLTGADSKAVSVEQMEISRLRAELARVKMERDILGKATAYFAKAHT' A
#
# COMPACT_ATOMS: atom_id res chain seq x y z
N MET A 1 -7.92 5.19 -17.35
CA MET A 1 -8.93 5.80 -18.24
C MET A 1 -8.46 7.01 -19.05
N ARG A 2 -7.18 7.38 -19.02
CA ARG A 2 -6.68 8.63 -19.60
C ARG A 2 -6.91 8.79 -21.11
N LEU A 3 -6.78 7.71 -21.88
CA LEU A 3 -6.94 7.73 -23.35
C LEU A 3 -8.38 8.07 -23.79
N VAL A 4 -9.37 7.46 -23.15
CA VAL A 4 -10.80 7.71 -23.45
C VAL A 4 -11.21 9.11 -22.97
N HIS A 5 -10.71 9.57 -21.82
CA HIS A 5 -10.92 10.96 -21.36
C HIS A 5 -10.23 11.99 -22.26
N GLY A 6 -9.14 11.61 -22.92
CA GLY A 6 -8.43 12.42 -23.91
C GLY A 6 -9.09 12.45 -25.29
N GLY A 7 -10.33 11.96 -25.42
CA GLY A 7 -11.12 12.05 -26.66
C GLY A 7 -10.95 10.89 -27.64
N GLN A 8 -10.12 9.88 -27.34
CA GLN A 8 -10.06 8.68 -28.16
C GLN A 8 -11.34 7.83 -28.02
N SER A 9 -11.79 7.24 -29.12
CA SER A 9 -12.87 6.25 -29.06
C SER A 9 -12.44 5.01 -28.28
N ILE A 10 -13.40 4.33 -27.66
CA ILE A 10 -13.15 3.10 -26.90
C ILE A 10 -12.47 2.06 -27.79
N ALA A 11 -12.92 1.88 -29.03
CA ALA A 11 -12.29 0.98 -30.00
C ALA A 11 -10.81 1.31 -30.27
N ALA A 12 -10.48 2.60 -30.47
CA ALA A 12 -9.10 3.02 -30.72
C ALA A 12 -8.22 2.83 -29.47
N ALA A 13 -8.73 3.21 -28.30
CA ALA A 13 -8.03 3.03 -27.04
C ALA A 13 -7.83 1.54 -26.70
N ALA A 14 -8.79 0.67 -27.02
CA ALA A 14 -8.70 -0.78 -26.82
C ALA A 14 -7.59 -1.41 -27.66
N ARG A 15 -7.52 -1.03 -28.95
CA ARG A 15 -6.42 -1.45 -29.85
C ARG A 15 -5.05 -1.00 -29.34
N THR A 16 -4.92 0.25 -28.92
CA THR A 16 -3.67 0.80 -28.35
C THR A 16 -3.23 0.05 -27.10
N LEU A 17 -4.18 -0.37 -26.26
CA LEU A 17 -3.91 -1.09 -25.02
C LEU A 17 -3.78 -2.61 -25.21
N GLY A 18 -4.01 -3.13 -26.41
CA GLY A 18 -3.99 -4.58 -26.68
C GLY A 18 -5.09 -5.35 -25.94
N VAL A 19 -6.20 -4.70 -25.61
CA VAL A 19 -7.33 -5.33 -24.90
C VAL A 19 -8.55 -5.43 -25.79
N VAL A 20 -9.43 -6.39 -25.49
CA VAL A 20 -10.73 -6.49 -26.17
C VAL A 20 -11.57 -5.25 -25.87
N GLU A 21 -12.26 -4.72 -26.88
CA GLU A 21 -13.07 -3.50 -26.77
C GLU A 21 -14.13 -3.58 -25.67
N GLN A 22 -14.80 -4.72 -25.53
CA GLN A 22 -15.78 -4.97 -24.47
C GLN A 22 -15.17 -4.85 -23.06
N THR A 23 -13.91 -5.27 -22.88
CA THR A 23 -13.20 -5.14 -21.61
C THR A 23 -12.96 -3.69 -21.27
N LEU A 24 -12.48 -2.90 -22.24
CA LEU A 24 -12.27 -1.47 -22.02
C LEU A 24 -13.59 -0.73 -21.79
N PHE A 25 -14.65 -1.08 -22.51
CA PHE A 25 -15.99 -0.55 -22.30
C PHE A 25 -16.47 -0.80 -20.87
N ASN A 26 -16.33 -2.03 -20.37
CA ASN A 26 -16.73 -2.40 -19.02
C ASN A 26 -15.96 -1.60 -17.97
N TRP A 27 -14.65 -1.39 -18.16
CA TRP A 27 -13.86 -0.55 -17.26
C TRP A 27 -14.29 0.91 -17.32
N VAL A 28 -14.54 1.50 -18.50
CA VAL A 28 -15.02 2.89 -18.64
C VAL A 28 -16.38 3.07 -17.95
N LYS A 29 -17.27 2.07 -18.07
CA LYS A 29 -18.56 2.05 -17.37
C LYS A 29 -18.36 2.00 -15.86
N ALA A 30 -17.46 1.16 -15.35
CA ALA A 30 -17.15 1.09 -13.93
C ALA A 30 -16.58 2.42 -13.40
N ASP A 31 -15.70 3.07 -14.17
CA ASP A 31 -15.09 4.36 -13.84
C ASP A 31 -16.14 5.48 -13.71
N ARG A 32 -17.04 5.59 -14.69
CA ARG A 32 -18.18 6.54 -14.65
C ARG A 32 -19.11 6.33 -13.47
N LEU A 33 -19.21 5.09 -12.97
CA LEU A 33 -20.01 4.75 -11.80
C LEU A 33 -19.25 4.91 -10.48
N GLY A 34 -17.98 5.33 -10.51
CA GLY A 34 -17.10 5.39 -9.33
C GLY A 34 -16.76 4.01 -8.76
N LYS A 35 -16.98 2.94 -9.53
CA LYS A 35 -16.78 1.54 -9.15
C LYS A 35 -15.51 0.94 -9.71
N LEU A 36 -14.71 1.70 -10.46
CA LEU A 36 -13.42 1.22 -10.93
C LEU A 36 -12.45 1.18 -9.76
N THR A 37 -12.19 -0.02 -9.27
CA THR A 37 -11.21 -0.30 -8.22
C THR A 37 -9.86 -0.62 -8.86
N GLY A 38 -8.78 0.03 -8.40
CA GLY A 38 -7.42 -0.28 -8.84
C GLY A 38 -6.99 -1.68 -8.39
N ALA A 39 -6.01 -2.29 -9.06
CA ALA A 39 -5.46 -3.58 -8.66
C ALA A 39 -4.98 -3.61 -7.18
N ASP A 40 -4.54 -2.45 -6.67
CA ASP A 40 -4.05 -2.27 -5.31
C ASP A 40 -5.06 -1.61 -4.36
N SER A 41 -6.32 -1.45 -4.78
CA SER A 41 -7.35 -0.76 -4.00
C SER A 41 -7.97 -1.61 -2.87
N LYS A 42 -7.22 -2.60 -2.36
CA LYS A 42 -7.59 -3.20 -1.09
C LYS A 42 -7.41 -2.14 -0.02
N ALA A 43 -8.52 -1.62 0.48
CA ALA A 43 -8.53 -0.83 1.70
C ALA A 43 -7.74 -1.59 2.77
N VAL A 44 -6.77 -0.91 3.39
CA VAL A 44 -6.00 -1.48 4.49
C VAL A 44 -6.99 -1.89 5.56
N SER A 45 -7.03 -3.17 5.91
CA SER A 45 -7.98 -3.67 6.90
C SER A 45 -7.61 -3.13 8.29
N VAL A 46 -8.58 -3.06 9.19
CA VAL A 46 -8.34 -2.63 10.58
C VAL A 46 -7.28 -3.52 11.24
N GLU A 47 -7.30 -4.81 10.95
CA GLU A 47 -6.30 -5.77 11.41
C GLU A 47 -4.90 -5.44 10.90
N GLN A 48 -4.76 -5.01 9.65
CA GLN A 48 -3.46 -4.62 9.08
C GLN A 48 -2.93 -3.33 9.70
N MET A 49 -3.81 -2.39 10.04
CA MET A 49 -3.44 -1.19 10.79
C MET A 49 -2.93 -1.54 12.18
N GLU A 50 -3.66 -2.41 12.90
CA GLU A 50 -3.26 -2.85 14.23
C GLU A 50 -1.96 -3.67 14.22
N ILE A 51 -1.76 -4.54 13.22
CA ILE A 51 -0.48 -5.23 13.02
C ILE A 51 0.67 -4.23 12.84
N SER A 52 0.45 -3.17 12.07
CA SER A 52 1.47 -2.16 11.81
C SER A 52 1.81 -1.36 13.08
N ARG A 53 0.78 -0.97 13.85
CA ARG A 53 0.92 -0.31 15.14
C ARG A 53 1.71 -1.17 16.13
N LEU A 54 1.31 -2.43 16.30
CA LEU A 54 1.97 -3.36 17.22
C LEU A 54 3.44 -3.62 16.84
N ARG A 55 3.75 -3.70 15.54
CA ARG A 55 5.14 -3.82 15.07
C ARG A 55 5.97 -2.59 15.41
N ALA A 56 5.41 -1.39 15.26
CA ALA A 56 6.10 -0.14 15.62
C ALA A 56 6.35 -0.06 17.13
N GLU A 57 5.37 -0.44 17.94
CA GLU A 57 5.51 -0.46 19.40
C GLU A 57 6.54 -1.50 19.88
N LEU A 58 6.51 -2.70 19.29
CA LEU A 58 7.50 -3.74 19.57
C LEU A 58 8.92 -3.29 19.22
N ALA A 59 9.10 -2.58 18.10
CA ALA A 59 10.40 -2.05 17.70
C ALA A 59 10.91 -1.01 18.72
N ARG A 60 10.03 -0.10 19.18
CA ARG A 60 10.36 0.89 20.22
C ARG A 60 10.81 0.22 21.51
N VAL A 61 10.03 -0.72 22.03
CA VAL A 61 10.33 -1.41 23.29
C VAL A 61 11.63 -2.21 23.21
N LYS A 62 11.89 -2.87 22.08
CA LYS A 62 13.17 -3.57 21.86
C LYS A 62 14.36 -2.60 21.89
N MET A 63 14.23 -1.43 21.26
CA MET A 63 15.28 -0.41 21.28
C MET A 63 15.54 0.11 22.69
N GLU A 64 14.50 0.43 23.45
CA GLU A 64 14.61 0.88 24.84
C GLU A 64 15.32 -0.15 25.72
N ARG A 65 14.93 -1.43 25.61
CA ARG A 65 15.61 -2.54 26.29
C ARG A 65 17.08 -2.60 25.92
N ASP A 66 17.43 -2.44 24.64
CA ASP A 66 18.82 -2.54 24.18
C ASP A 66 19.69 -1.40 24.70
N ILE A 67 19.14 -0.19 24.76
CA ILE A 67 19.81 0.95 25.37
C ILE A 67 20.09 0.66 26.84
N LEU A 68 19.06 0.18 27.57
CA LEU A 68 19.20 -0.12 28.99
C LEU A 68 20.23 -1.24 29.22
N GLY A 69 20.18 -2.32 28.44
CA GLY A 69 21.13 -3.42 28.52
C GLY A 69 22.57 -2.97 28.25
N LYS A 70 22.80 -2.09 27.27
CA LYS A 70 24.11 -1.50 27.01
C LYS A 70 24.59 -0.61 28.16
N ALA A 71 23.71 0.19 28.74
CA ALA A 71 24.03 1.03 29.90
C ALA A 71 24.43 0.17 31.11
N THR A 72 23.63 -0.85 31.46
CA THR A 72 23.94 -1.77 32.55
C THR A 72 25.28 -2.47 32.34
N ALA A 73 25.56 -2.95 31.12
CA ALA A 73 26.84 -3.59 30.80
C ALA A 73 28.03 -2.63 30.92
N TYR A 74 27.86 -1.36 30.52
CA TYR A 74 28.89 -0.33 30.67
C TYR A 74 29.20 -0.08 32.16
N PHE A 75 28.17 0.12 32.99
CA PHE A 75 28.36 0.37 34.42
C PHE A 75 28.95 -0.83 35.15
N ALA A 76 28.54 -2.06 34.81
CA ALA A 76 29.13 -3.27 35.40
C ALA A 76 30.64 -3.40 35.14
N LYS A 77 31.13 -2.97 33.96
CA LYS A 77 32.56 -2.96 33.62
C LYS A 77 33.34 -1.84 34.29
N ALA A 78 32.69 -0.73 34.66
CA ALA A 78 33.35 0.41 35.30
C ALA A 78 33.59 0.20 36.81
N HIS A 79 32.95 -0.80 37.41
CA HIS A 79 33.03 -1.11 38.85
C HIS A 79 33.89 -2.34 39.19
N THR A 80 34.58 -2.92 38.20
CA THR A 80 35.59 -4.00 38.35
C THR A 80 36.96 -3.50 37.91
#